data_AF-A0A423SJS0-F1
#
_entry.id   AF-A0A423SJS0-F1
#
_cell.length_a   1.000
_cell.length_b   1.000
_cell.length_c   1.000
_cell.angle_alpha   90.00
_cell.angle_beta   90.00
_cell.angle_gamma   90.00
#
_symmetry.space_group_name_H-M   'P 1'
#
loop_
_entity.id
_entity.type
_entity.pdbx_description
1 polymer ?
#
loop_
_entity_poly.entity_id
_entity_poly.type
_entity_poly.pdbx_seq_one_letter_code
_entity_poly.pdbx_strand_id
1 'polypeptide(L)'
;MKVLVLVTLGLVALAAARPSDIIDFEEDHMEHEQEGIPGTAVEGEYSWVAPDGNEYVIKYVADRFGYRVVEDNVLPEFRDAKPD
;
A
#
# COMPACT_ATOMS: atom_id res chain seq x y z
N MET A 1 -29.39 -15.46 26.03
CA MET A 1 -29.39 -15.17 24.57
C MET A 1 -28.83 -13.78 24.24
N LYS A 2 -29.37 -12.67 24.79
CA LYS A 2 -28.90 -11.29 24.47
C LYS A 2 -27.43 -11.01 24.81
N VAL A 3 -26.95 -11.47 25.97
CA VAL A 3 -25.55 -11.27 26.39
C VAL A 3 -24.57 -12.03 25.50
N LEU A 4 -24.91 -13.25 25.08
CA LEU A 4 -24.08 -14.05 24.18
C LEU A 4 -23.95 -13.39 22.81
N VAL A 5 -25.04 -12.84 22.27
CA VAL A 5 -25.06 -12.10 20.99
C VAL A 5 -24.19 -10.83 21.06
N LEU A 6 -24.22 -10.11 22.18
CA LEU A 6 -23.38 -8.92 22.37
C LEU A 6 -21.89 -9.28 22.48
N VAL A 7 -21.54 -10.38 23.14
CA VAL A 7 -20.15 -10.86 23.21
C VAL A 7 -19.65 -11.31 21.85
N THR A 8 -20.46 -12.04 21.08
CA THR A 8 -20.09 -12.45 19.71
C THR A 8 -19.93 -11.26 18.77
N LEU A 9 -20.81 -10.26 18.86
CA LEU A 9 -20.69 -9.02 18.07
C LEU A 9 -19.44 -8.22 18.46
N GLY A 10 -19.13 -8.14 19.75
CA GLY A 10 -17.91 -7.49 20.24
C GLY A 10 -16.64 -8.17 19.71
N LEU A 11 -16.60 -9.50 19.71
CA LEU A 11 -15.44 -10.26 19.20
C LEU A 11 -15.26 -10.10 17.67
N VAL A 12 -16.35 -10.06 16.90
CA VAL A 12 -16.29 -9.83 15.45
C VAL A 12 -15.78 -8.41 15.16
N ALA A 13 -16.26 -7.41 15.90
CA ALA A 13 -15.79 -6.04 15.76
C ALA A 13 -14.29 -5.91 16.08
N LEU A 14 -13.80 -6.57 17.14
CA LEU A 14 -12.36 -6.60 17.47
C LEU A 14 -11.52 -7.27 16.38
N ALA A 15 -12.01 -8.36 15.78
CA ALA A 15 -11.28 -9.06 14.73
C ALA A 15 -11.20 -8.28 13.40
N ALA A 16 -12.22 -7.47 13.10
CA ALA A 16 -12.26 -6.62 11.91
C ALA A 16 -11.38 -5.35 12.05
N ALA A 17 -11.09 -4.90 13.27
CA ALA A 17 -10.30 -3.70 13.54
C ALA A 17 -8.79 -3.95 13.63
N ARG A 18 -8.30 -5.14 13.24
CA ARG A 18 -6.86 -5.41 13.21
C ARG A 18 -6.19 -4.57 12.11
N PRO A 19 -5.04 -3.94 12.38
CA PRO A 19 -4.30 -3.19 11.35
C PRO A 19 -3.96 -4.14 10.20
N SER A 20 -4.24 -3.70 8.98
CA SER A 20 -3.91 -4.40 7.72
C SER A 20 -2.48 -4.08 7.25
N ASP A 21 -1.83 -3.16 7.96
CA ASP A 21 -0.59 -2.53 7.52
C ASP A 21 0.59 -3.41 7.88
N ILE A 22 1.39 -3.70 6.87
CA ILE A 22 2.64 -4.45 6.95
C ILE A 22 3.77 -3.49 7.29
N ILE A 23 3.78 -2.32 6.63
CA ILE A 23 4.64 -1.19 6.89
C ILE A 23 3.77 0.05 6.83
N ASP A 24 3.94 0.92 7.84
CA ASP A 24 3.41 2.27 7.90
C ASP A 24 4.55 3.12 8.46
N PHE A 25 5.17 3.89 7.58
CA PHE A 25 6.33 4.73 7.88
C PHE A 25 6.15 6.10 7.25
N GLU A 26 6.18 7.13 8.09
CA GLU A 26 6.00 8.52 7.69
C GLU A 26 7.07 9.40 8.35
N GLU A 27 7.74 10.21 7.54
CA GLU A 27 8.67 11.27 7.94
C GLU A 27 8.34 12.54 7.13
N ASP A 28 8.91 13.70 7.51
CA ASP A 28 8.58 15.03 6.95
C ASP A 28 8.53 15.12 5.41
N HIS A 29 9.30 14.30 4.69
CA HIS A 29 9.40 14.32 3.23
C HIS A 29 9.38 12.94 2.59
N MET A 30 9.01 11.90 3.33
CA MET A 30 9.05 10.50 2.85
C MET A 30 7.97 9.67 3.51
N GLU A 31 7.31 8.83 2.72
CA GLU A 31 6.30 7.90 3.20
C GLU A 31 6.53 6.51 2.59
N HIS A 32 6.20 5.46 3.34
CA HIS A 32 6.15 4.09 2.85
C HIS A 32 5.03 3.31 3.54
N GLU A 33 4.01 2.98 2.76
CA GLU A 33 2.90 2.13 3.19
C GLU A 33 2.93 0.78 2.45
N GLN A 34 2.54 -0.28 3.16
CA GLN A 34 2.30 -1.60 2.61
C GLN A 34 1.10 -2.24 3.28
N GLU A 35 0.20 -2.80 2.48
CA GLU A 35 -0.96 -3.54 2.96
C GLU A 35 -1.02 -4.95 2.35
N GLY A 36 -1.77 -5.83 3.02
CA GLY A 36 -2.14 -7.13 2.48
C GLY A 36 -1.60 -8.30 3.29
N ILE A 37 -1.12 -9.34 2.59
CA ILE A 37 -0.63 -10.58 3.20
C ILE A 37 0.89 -10.68 2.98
N PRO A 38 1.71 -10.47 4.03
CA PRO A 38 3.15 -10.59 3.96
C PRO A 38 3.61 -11.89 3.29
N GLY A 39 4.52 -11.77 2.32
CA GLY A 39 5.07 -12.91 1.58
C GLY A 39 4.11 -13.58 0.60
N THR A 40 2.87 -13.08 0.44
CA THR A 40 1.88 -13.67 -0.47
C THR A 40 1.36 -12.67 -1.50
N ALA A 41 0.77 -11.56 -1.05
CA ALA A 41 0.15 -10.55 -1.88
C ALA A 41 0.17 -9.23 -1.11
N VAL A 42 1.09 -8.35 -1.52
CA VAL A 42 1.29 -7.03 -0.91
C VAL A 42 1.07 -5.97 -1.96
N GLU A 43 0.31 -4.96 -1.61
CA GLU A 43 0.23 -3.69 -2.32
C GLU A 43 1.02 -2.68 -1.50
N GLY A 44 1.85 -1.87 -2.15
CA GLY A 44 2.66 -0.89 -1.44
C GLY A 44 2.89 0.37 -2.25
N GLU A 45 3.16 1.44 -1.52
CA GLU A 45 3.43 2.77 -2.05
C GLU A 45 4.61 3.37 -1.30
N TYR A 46 5.54 4.00 -2.01
CA TYR A 46 6.52 4.87 -1.39
C TYR A 46 6.57 6.21 -2.10
N SER A 47 6.66 7.27 -1.31
CA SER A 47 6.69 8.65 -1.78
C SER A 47 7.87 9.41 -1.17
N TRP A 48 8.36 10.41 -1.90
CA TRP A 48 9.32 11.37 -1.36
C TRP A 48 9.27 12.71 -2.08
N VAL A 49 9.62 13.79 -1.36
CA VAL A 49 9.86 15.11 -1.96
C VAL A 49 11.34 15.25 -2.32
N ALA A 50 11.65 15.39 -3.61
CA ALA A 50 13.03 15.53 -4.05
C ALA A 50 13.54 16.99 -3.96
N PRO A 51 14.85 17.25 -4.13
CA PRO A 51 15.41 18.60 -4.02
C PRO A 51 14.88 19.62 -5.03
N ASP A 52 14.22 19.17 -6.10
CA ASP A 52 13.55 20.02 -7.08
C ASP A 52 12.17 20.53 -6.59
N GLY A 53 11.72 20.07 -5.42
CA GLY A 53 10.44 20.41 -4.81
C GLY A 53 9.26 19.57 -5.33
N ASN A 54 9.50 18.61 -6.23
CA ASN A 54 8.46 17.72 -6.73
C ASN A 54 8.34 16.48 -5.83
N GLU A 55 7.10 16.04 -5.65
CA GLU A 55 6.80 14.76 -5.01
C GLU A 55 6.82 13.64 -6.03
N TYR A 56 7.53 12.57 -5.69
CA TYR A 56 7.67 11.37 -6.47
C TYR A 56 7.00 10.22 -5.75
N VAL A 57 6.23 9.42 -6.47
CA VAL A 57 5.40 8.34 -5.96
C VAL A 57 5.59 7.11 -6.82
N ILE A 58 5.74 5.96 -6.16
CA ILE A 58 5.78 4.65 -6.81
C ILE A 58 4.84 3.71 -6.08
N LYS A 59 3.86 3.17 -6.82
CA LYS A 59 2.99 2.09 -6.37
C LYS A 59 3.41 0.78 -7.00
N TYR A 60 3.39 -0.27 -6.21
CA TYR A 60 3.82 -1.59 -6.64
C TYR A 60 2.97 -2.70 -6.06
N VAL A 61 3.04 -3.85 -6.73
CA VAL A 61 2.55 -5.13 -6.22
C VAL A 61 3.73 -6.08 -5.98
N ALA A 62 3.67 -6.81 -4.87
CA ALA A 62 4.63 -7.87 -4.55
C ALA A 62 3.89 -9.17 -4.23
N ASP A 63 4.10 -10.17 -5.09
CA ASP A 63 3.43 -11.47 -4.98
C ASP A 63 4.32 -12.60 -5.51
N ARG A 64 3.73 -13.77 -5.78
CA ARG A 64 4.44 -14.93 -6.34
C ARG A 64 5.19 -14.69 -7.66
N PHE A 65 4.88 -13.62 -8.37
CA PHE A 65 5.52 -13.22 -9.61
C PHE A 65 6.61 -12.15 -9.40
N GLY A 66 6.96 -11.83 -8.15
CA GLY A 66 7.97 -10.82 -7.79
C GLY A 66 7.37 -9.42 -7.59
N TYR A 67 8.23 -8.41 -7.66
CA TYR A 67 7.88 -6.99 -7.54
C TYR A 67 7.62 -6.38 -8.92
N ARG A 68 6.54 -5.62 -9.05
CA ARG A 68 6.18 -4.91 -10.28
C ARG A 68 5.57 -3.56 -9.94
N VAL A 69 6.03 -2.52 -10.63
CA VAL A 69 5.43 -1.17 -10.57
C VAL A 69 4.08 -1.21 -11.29
N VAL A 70 3.07 -0.62 -10.68
CA VAL A 70 1.73 -0.46 -11.27
C VAL A 70 1.43 0.98 -11.66
N GLU A 71 2.00 1.93 -10.93
CA GLU A 71 1.86 3.36 -11.17
C GLU A 71 3.12 4.06 -10.66
N ASP A 72 3.64 5.00 -11.43
CA ASP A 72 4.71 5.88 -10.99
C ASP A 72 4.67 7.22 -11.72
N ASN A 73 5.23 8.25 -11.10
CA ASN A 73 5.50 9.55 -11.74
C ASN A 73 7.01 9.86 -11.82
N VAL A 74 7.84 8.84 -11.61
CA VAL A 74 9.29 8.97 -11.43
C VAL A 74 10.02 8.74 -12.74
N LEU A 75 9.50 7.81 -13.54
CA LEU A 75 10.06 7.51 -14.83
C LEU A 75 9.59 8.57 -15.84
N PRO A 76 10.50 9.07 -16.69
CA PRO A 76 10.07 9.89 -17.81
C PRO A 76 9.10 9.06 -18.65
N GLU A 77 7.91 9.62 -18.93
CA GLU A 77 6.97 8.95 -19.81
C GLU A 77 7.64 8.70 -21.17
N PHE A 78 7.84 7.42 -21.52
CA PHE A 78 8.23 7.05 -22.87
C PHE A 78 7.03 7.31 -23.79
N ARG A 79 6.86 8.57 -24.22
CA ARG A 79 5.77 9.05 -25.08
C ARG A 79 5.72 8.41 -26.48
N ASP A 80 6.56 7.42 -26.77
CA ASP A 80 6.76 6.88 -28.12
C ASP A 80 6.40 5.39 -28.28
N ALA A 81 5.79 4.74 -27.28
CA ALA A 81 5.28 3.38 -27.41
C ALA A 81 3.79 3.32 -27.82
N LYS A 82 3.31 4.32 -28.57
CA LYS A 82 2.01 4.21 -29.25
C LYS A 82 2.25 3.45 -30.56
N PRO A 83 1.75 2.22 -30.72
CA PRO A 83 1.73 1.60 -32.05
C PRO A 83 0.74 2.40 -32.90
N ASP A 84 1.21 2.85 -34.07
CA ASP A 84 0.34 3.34 -35.16
C ASP A 84 -0.64 2.25 -35.62
#